data_AF-A0A1V5R7I7-F1
#
_entry.id   AF-A0A1V5R7I7-F1
#
_cell.length_a   1.000
_cell.length_b   1.000
_cell.length_c   1.000
_cell.angle_alpha   90.00
_cell.angle_beta   90.00
_cell.angle_gamma   90.00
#
_symmetry.space_group_name_H-M   'P 1'
#
loop_
_entity.id
_entity.type
_entity.pdbx_description
1 polymer ?
#
loop_
_entity_poly.entity_id
_entity_poly.type
_entity_poly.pdbx_seq_one_letter_code
_entity_poly.pdbx_strand_id
1 'polypeptide(L)'
;MTWLDWPIFRHPVLVHMPVAVALLLPWALMASQRPGRGIKPWWVTCRYLGWMGFLFSLAAAASGVVAAWSQGLLAPGAWLGLDHPVLRIHQAAALASLPLGVFTLRLMFRRREEHLGLGFLPLFTGLLWCAALLTAGWYGARLHRNPVAPPIAQEAPVAPVPAPAAPATPGLAAPDLAWVLDPTALEPLDAEPRRSGPHGNRWVRVWATPEAAAAYRAGAPLPEGGRVVMSTLEDRWGRPGFELGPSYGLERQNGELRFTLHWSRVPEAKRAEVGGADRAVWTGDAPGLAACRTCHAGGFAPARDRSAWGIPKPKPKLTGTPAG
;
A
#
# COMPACT_ATOMS: atom_id res chain seq x y z
N MET A 1 5.70 -18.26 -7.98
CA MET A 1 4.75 -17.26 -8.51
C MET A 1 3.48 -17.99 -8.86
N THR A 2 2.46 -17.86 -8.02
CA THR A 2 1.12 -18.35 -8.33
C THR A 2 0.50 -17.45 -9.40
N TRP A 3 -0.48 -17.94 -10.16
CA TRP A 3 -1.21 -17.13 -11.15
C TRP A 3 -1.90 -15.90 -10.53
N LEU A 4 -2.17 -15.94 -9.22
CA LEU A 4 -2.74 -14.84 -8.42
C LEU A 4 -1.74 -13.73 -8.10
N ASP A 5 -0.44 -14.01 -8.10
CA ASP A 5 0.60 -12.99 -7.88
C ASP A 5 0.70 -12.03 -9.10
N TRP A 6 0.43 -12.55 -10.29
CA TRP A 6 0.55 -11.83 -11.57
C TRP A 6 -0.31 -10.54 -11.64
N PRO A 7 -1.62 -10.55 -11.32
CA PRO A 7 -2.42 -9.34 -11.31
C PRO A 7 -1.92 -8.33 -10.26
N ILE A 8 -1.47 -8.77 -9.08
CA ILE A 8 -0.99 -7.87 -8.02
C ILE A 8 0.25 -7.09 -8.46
N PHE A 9 1.19 -7.73 -9.17
CA PHE A 9 2.42 -7.09 -9.63
C PHE A 9 2.22 -6.09 -10.80
N ARG A 10 1.24 -6.35 -11.68
CA ARG A 10 0.96 -5.52 -12.85
C ARG A 10 -0.23 -4.58 -12.67
N HIS A 11 -1.02 -4.75 -11.59
CA HIS A 11 -2.19 -3.92 -11.30
C HIS A 11 -1.91 -2.43 -11.46
N PRO A 12 -0.81 -1.86 -10.92
CA PRO A 12 -0.51 -0.43 -11.10
C PRO A 12 -0.41 -0.05 -12.58
N VAL A 13 0.32 -0.79 -13.40
CA VAL A 13 0.40 -0.49 -14.84
C VAL A 13 -0.98 -0.61 -15.49
N LEU A 14 -1.77 -1.61 -15.11
CA LEU A 14 -3.10 -1.85 -15.65
C LEU A 14 -4.10 -0.75 -15.30
N VAL A 15 -4.07 -0.19 -14.09
CA VAL A 15 -4.97 0.91 -13.69
C VAL A 15 -4.49 2.30 -14.14
N HIS A 16 -3.19 2.51 -14.38
CA HIS A 16 -2.71 3.82 -14.83
C HIS A 16 -2.91 4.04 -16.34
N MET A 17 -2.93 2.98 -17.15
CA MET A 17 -3.10 3.10 -18.60
C MET A 17 -4.47 3.69 -19.00
N PRO A 18 -5.62 3.27 -18.43
CA PRO A 18 -6.91 3.89 -18.71
C PRO A 18 -6.94 5.38 -18.34
N VAL A 19 -6.28 5.76 -17.24
CA VAL A 19 -6.16 7.17 -16.82
C VAL A 19 -5.31 7.97 -17.81
N ALA A 20 -4.16 7.43 -18.23
CA ALA A 20 -3.31 8.07 -19.23
C ALA A 20 -4.05 8.26 -20.56
N VAL A 21 -4.80 7.25 -21.01
CA VAL A 21 -5.66 7.36 -22.19
C VAL A 21 -6.73 8.44 -22.00
N ALA A 22 -7.39 8.49 -20.85
CA ALA A 22 -8.41 9.48 -20.57
C ALA A 22 -7.88 10.93 -20.56
N LEU A 23 -6.59 11.12 -20.25
CA LEU A 23 -5.92 12.42 -20.33
C LEU A 23 -5.47 12.78 -21.75
N LEU A 24 -5.05 11.80 -22.55
CA LEU A 24 -4.47 12.03 -23.89
C LEU A 24 -5.50 12.00 -25.03
N LEU A 25 -6.51 11.12 -24.94
CA LEU A 25 -7.51 10.93 -25.97
C LEU A 25 -8.33 12.20 -26.30
N PRO A 26 -8.72 13.06 -25.32
CA PRO A 26 -9.43 14.31 -25.62
C PRO A 26 -8.66 15.22 -26.61
N TRP A 27 -7.35 15.31 -26.45
CA TRP A 27 -6.49 16.12 -27.31
C TRP A 27 -6.41 15.55 -28.72
N ALA A 28 -6.24 14.23 -28.84
CA ALA A 28 -6.24 13.56 -30.13
C ALA A 28 -7.60 13.71 -30.84
N LEU A 29 -8.70 13.57 -30.10
CA LEU A 29 -10.07 13.74 -30.61
C LEU A 29 -10.30 15.17 -31.12
N MET A 30 -9.88 16.19 -30.38
CA MET A 30 -9.97 17.58 -30.82
C MET A 30 -9.10 17.86 -32.04
N ALA A 31 -7.85 17.39 -32.02
CA ALA A 31 -6.91 17.58 -33.13
C ALA A 31 -7.40 16.91 -34.42
N SER A 32 -8.11 15.79 -34.32
CA SER A 32 -8.71 15.08 -35.44
C SER A 32 -9.90 15.80 -36.09
N GLN A 33 -10.43 16.88 -35.47
CA GLN A 33 -11.49 17.70 -36.07
C GLN A 33 -10.93 18.83 -36.95
N ARG A 34 -9.63 19.10 -36.91
CA ARG A 34 -9.02 20.23 -37.65
C ARG A 34 -8.92 19.90 -39.15
N PRO A 35 -9.50 20.73 -40.04
CA PRO A 35 -9.35 20.58 -41.49
C PRO A 35 -7.87 20.68 -41.92
N GLY A 36 -7.43 19.85 -42.87
CA GLY A 36 -6.09 19.93 -43.47
C GLY A 36 -5.07 18.91 -42.95
N ARG A 37 -3.82 19.34 -42.72
CA ARG A 37 -2.59 18.52 -42.48
C ARG A 37 -2.60 17.61 -41.22
N GLY A 38 -3.71 17.46 -40.50
CA GLY A 38 -3.79 16.75 -39.23
C GLY A 38 -4.77 15.56 -39.15
N ILE A 39 -5.71 15.40 -40.09
CA ILE A 39 -6.83 14.46 -39.88
C ILE A 39 -6.35 13.00 -39.75
N LYS A 40 -5.52 12.53 -40.70
CA LYS A 40 -5.06 11.15 -40.75
C LYS A 40 -4.18 10.72 -39.56
N PRO A 41 -3.10 11.44 -39.17
CA PRO A 41 -2.28 11.03 -38.03
C PRO A 41 -3.06 11.07 -36.71
N TRP A 42 -3.85 12.13 -36.46
CA TRP A 42 -4.62 12.24 -35.22
C TRP A 42 -5.75 11.21 -35.13
N TRP A 43 -6.36 10.82 -36.26
CA TRP A 43 -7.33 9.73 -36.29
C TRP A 43 -6.72 8.38 -35.96
N VAL A 44 -5.53 8.07 -36.49
CA VAL A 44 -4.79 6.86 -36.14
C VAL A 44 -4.43 6.86 -34.65
N THR A 45 -3.95 7.99 -34.13
CA THR A 45 -3.68 8.15 -32.69
C THR A 45 -4.94 7.92 -31.85
N CYS A 46 -6.09 8.48 -32.24
CA CYS A 46 -7.36 8.23 -31.54
C CYS A 46 -7.71 6.74 -31.48
N ARG A 47 -7.53 6.02 -32.58
CA ARG A 47 -7.82 4.57 -32.66
C ARG A 47 -6.87 3.75 -31.80
N TYR A 48 -5.58 4.09 -31.84
CA TYR A 48 -4.57 3.45 -31.00
C TYR A 48 -4.88 3.67 -29.52
N LEU A 49 -5.09 4.92 -29.11
CA LEU A 49 -5.46 5.27 -27.74
C LEU A 49 -6.78 4.62 -27.33
N GLY A 50 -7.77 4.57 -28.23
CA GLY A 50 -9.04 3.89 -28.01
C GLY A 50 -8.84 2.39 -27.73
N TRP A 51 -8.05 1.68 -28.55
CA TRP A 51 -7.78 0.26 -28.32
C TRP A 51 -7.02 0.02 -27.02
N MET A 52 -5.97 0.82 -26.76
CA MET A 52 -5.23 0.73 -25.50
C MET A 52 -6.16 1.00 -24.31
N GLY A 53 -6.95 2.07 -24.36
CA GLY A 53 -7.90 2.42 -23.31
C GLY A 53 -8.88 1.29 -23.01
N PHE A 54 -9.46 0.69 -24.05
CA PHE A 54 -10.43 -0.39 -23.90
C PHE A 54 -9.81 -1.67 -23.34
N LEU A 55 -8.70 -2.15 -23.94
CA LEU A 55 -8.04 -3.39 -23.50
C LEU A 55 -7.53 -3.28 -22.06
N PHE A 56 -6.91 -2.14 -21.72
CA PHE A 56 -6.45 -1.91 -20.35
C PHE A 56 -7.60 -1.67 -19.38
N SER A 57 -8.75 -1.16 -19.81
CA SER A 57 -9.95 -1.06 -18.95
C SER A 57 -10.50 -2.43 -18.59
N LEU A 58 -10.52 -3.38 -19.54
CA LEU A 58 -10.91 -4.78 -19.26
C LEU A 58 -9.94 -5.43 -18.26
N ALA A 59 -8.63 -5.27 -18.49
CA ALA A 59 -7.61 -5.81 -17.60
C ALA A 59 -7.66 -5.16 -16.21
N ALA A 60 -7.90 -3.85 -16.13
CA ALA A 60 -8.07 -3.11 -14.88
C ALA A 60 -9.32 -3.55 -14.12
N ALA A 61 -10.44 -3.79 -14.81
CA ALA A 61 -11.66 -4.29 -14.19
C ALA A 61 -11.46 -5.68 -13.58
N ALA A 62 -10.90 -6.63 -14.35
CA ALA A 62 -10.60 -7.98 -13.87
C ALA A 62 -9.62 -7.95 -12.69
N SER A 63 -8.53 -7.19 -12.81
CA SER A 63 -7.54 -7.06 -11.76
C SER A 63 -8.08 -6.32 -10.52
N GLY A 64 -8.99 -5.36 -10.69
CA GLY A 64 -9.63 -4.62 -9.61
C GLY A 64 -10.59 -5.48 -8.79
N VAL A 65 -11.32 -6.42 -9.41
CA VAL A 65 -12.15 -7.39 -8.68
C VAL A 65 -11.29 -8.29 -7.79
N VAL A 66 -10.19 -8.83 -8.34
CA VAL A 66 -9.25 -9.66 -7.56
C VAL A 66 -8.62 -8.86 -6.41
N ALA A 67 -8.22 -7.62 -6.66
CA ALA A 67 -7.70 -6.74 -5.63
C ALA A 67 -8.74 -6.47 -4.53
N ALA A 68 -10.00 -6.22 -4.90
CA ALA A 68 -11.09 -5.98 -3.96
C ALA A 68 -11.40 -7.20 -3.09
N TRP A 69 -11.38 -8.42 -3.63
CA TRP A 69 -11.47 -9.65 -2.82
C TRP A 69 -10.29 -9.78 -1.84
N SER A 70 -9.06 -9.54 -2.31
CA SER A 70 -7.87 -9.66 -1.45
C SER A 70 -7.84 -8.65 -0.30
N GLN A 71 -8.54 -7.52 -0.45
CA GLN A 71 -8.66 -6.45 0.54
C GLN A 71 -9.93 -6.56 1.40
N GLY A 72 -10.75 -7.60 1.21
CA GLY A 72 -12.01 -7.77 1.94
C GLY A 72 -13.09 -6.74 1.60
N LEU A 73 -12.95 -6.01 0.49
CA LEU A 73 -13.94 -5.02 0.01
C LEU A 73 -15.13 -5.68 -0.70
N LEU A 74 -14.97 -6.92 -1.16
CA LEU A 74 -16.00 -7.74 -1.76
C LEU A 74 -16.06 -9.07 -1.03
N ALA A 75 -17.28 -9.55 -0.77
CA ALA A 75 -17.49 -10.91 -0.28
C ALA A 75 -16.96 -11.94 -1.31
N PRO A 76 -16.52 -13.14 -0.88
CA PRO A 76 -16.11 -14.19 -1.79
C PRO A 76 -17.19 -14.48 -2.83
N GLY A 77 -16.83 -14.40 -4.13
CA GLY A 77 -17.77 -14.61 -5.25
C GLY A 77 -18.65 -13.41 -5.60
N ALA A 78 -18.64 -12.33 -4.82
CA ALA A 78 -19.34 -11.10 -5.14
C ALA A 78 -18.57 -10.27 -6.18
N TRP A 79 -19.27 -9.74 -7.18
CA TRP A 79 -18.69 -8.90 -8.23
C TRP A 79 -18.88 -7.39 -7.98
N LEU A 80 -19.83 -7.03 -7.12
CA LEU A 80 -20.22 -5.65 -6.81
C LEU A 80 -20.28 -5.45 -5.30
N GLY A 81 -19.76 -4.32 -4.83
CA GLY A 81 -19.71 -3.94 -3.41
C GLY A 81 -20.66 -2.77 -3.19
N LEU A 82 -21.92 -3.08 -2.95
CA LEU A 82 -22.99 -2.07 -2.85
C LEU A 82 -23.02 -1.32 -1.52
N ASP A 83 -22.28 -1.81 -0.51
CA ASP A 83 -22.36 -1.26 0.84
C ASP A 83 -21.45 -0.05 1.06
N HIS A 84 -20.47 0.17 0.17
CA HIS A 84 -19.51 1.27 0.30
C HIS A 84 -19.74 2.36 -0.78
N PRO A 85 -20.05 3.62 -0.42
CA PRO A 85 -20.42 4.66 -1.38
C PRO A 85 -19.31 4.99 -2.39
N VAL A 86 -18.04 5.02 -1.95
CA VAL A 86 -16.90 5.30 -2.85
C VAL A 86 -16.66 4.12 -3.79
N LEU A 87 -16.84 2.88 -3.30
CA LEU A 87 -16.67 1.66 -4.11
C LEU A 87 -17.76 1.56 -5.16
N ARG A 88 -19.01 1.86 -4.79
CA ARG A 88 -20.14 1.94 -5.71
C ARG A 88 -19.89 2.90 -6.85
N ILE A 89 -19.44 4.13 -6.55
CA ILE A 89 -19.18 5.12 -7.60
C ILE A 89 -18.02 4.67 -8.50
N HIS A 90 -16.95 4.13 -7.91
CA HIS A 90 -15.84 3.56 -8.67
C HIS A 90 -16.31 2.44 -9.61
N GLN A 91 -17.08 1.48 -9.10
CA GLN A 91 -17.60 0.35 -9.88
C GLN A 91 -18.60 0.80 -10.95
N ALA A 92 -19.51 1.71 -10.62
CA ALA A 92 -20.47 2.26 -11.57
C ALA A 92 -19.76 2.99 -12.72
N ALA A 93 -18.76 3.81 -12.41
CA ALA A 93 -17.96 4.51 -13.42
C ALA A 93 -17.14 3.52 -14.28
N ALA A 94 -16.53 2.52 -13.67
CA ALA A 94 -15.78 1.48 -14.37
C ALA A 94 -16.69 0.68 -15.31
N LEU A 95 -17.85 0.24 -14.83
CA LEU A 95 -18.84 -0.49 -15.62
C LEU A 95 -19.42 0.35 -16.75
N ALA A 96 -19.75 1.62 -16.50
CA ALA A 96 -20.24 2.54 -17.52
C ALA A 96 -19.20 2.82 -18.61
N SER A 97 -17.91 2.81 -18.24
CA SER A 97 -16.82 3.05 -19.18
C SER A 97 -16.69 1.96 -20.26
N LEU A 98 -17.06 0.71 -19.97
CA LEU A 98 -16.93 -0.40 -20.93
C LEU A 98 -17.86 -0.26 -22.15
N PRO A 99 -19.19 -0.14 -22.01
CA PRO A 99 -20.08 0.06 -23.15
C PRO A 99 -19.82 1.40 -23.85
N LEU A 100 -19.47 2.46 -23.11
CA LEU A 100 -19.06 3.74 -23.71
C LEU A 100 -17.81 3.59 -24.57
N GLY A 101 -16.82 2.80 -24.11
CA GLY A 101 -15.61 2.50 -24.87
C GLY A 101 -15.90 1.71 -26.14
N VAL A 102 -16.72 0.67 -26.08
CA VAL A 102 -17.16 -0.10 -27.27
C VAL A 102 -17.88 0.81 -28.26
N PHE A 103 -18.82 1.64 -27.79
CA PHE A 103 -19.56 2.54 -28.65
C PHE A 103 -18.64 3.59 -29.31
N THR A 104 -17.75 4.19 -28.52
CA THR A 104 -16.76 5.16 -29.02
C THR A 104 -15.85 4.53 -30.08
N LEU A 105 -15.30 3.34 -29.81
CA LEU A 105 -14.47 2.59 -30.75
C LEU A 105 -15.24 2.30 -32.05
N ARG A 106 -16.47 1.79 -31.95
CA ARG A 106 -17.31 1.54 -33.12
C ARG A 106 -17.46 2.80 -33.97
N LEU A 107 -17.66 3.96 -33.36
CA LEU A 107 -17.77 5.24 -34.07
C LEU A 107 -16.44 5.68 -34.70
N MET A 108 -15.31 5.47 -34.03
CA MET A 108 -13.96 5.77 -34.55
C MET A 108 -13.55 4.86 -35.73
N PHE A 109 -14.10 3.65 -35.81
CA PHE A 109 -13.80 2.65 -36.84
C PHE A 109 -14.79 2.62 -38.01
N ARG A 110 -15.82 3.49 -38.03
CA ARG A 110 -16.66 3.67 -39.22
C ARG A 110 -15.81 4.06 -40.44
N ARG A 111 -16.14 3.52 -41.62
CA ARG A 111 -15.53 3.92 -42.90
C ARG A 111 -15.79 5.41 -43.14
N ARG A 112 -14.74 6.15 -43.49
CA ARG A 112 -14.73 7.61 -43.68
C ARG A 112 -13.70 7.98 -44.75
N GLU A 113 -13.95 9.09 -45.43
CA GLU A 113 -13.04 9.68 -46.40
C GLU A 113 -11.94 10.49 -45.69
N GLU A 114 -10.76 10.60 -46.30
CA GLU A 114 -9.57 11.14 -45.63
C GLU A 114 -9.66 12.63 -45.26
N HIS A 115 -10.58 13.37 -45.87
CA HIS A 115 -10.82 14.79 -45.60
C HIS A 115 -11.89 15.05 -44.54
N LEU A 116 -12.58 14.00 -44.06
CA LEU A 116 -13.61 14.11 -43.04
C LEU A 116 -13.00 13.92 -41.66
N GLY A 117 -13.27 14.86 -40.74
CA GLY A 117 -12.92 14.69 -39.33
C GLY A 117 -13.62 13.48 -38.70
N LEU A 118 -13.23 13.12 -37.49
CA LEU A 118 -13.93 12.09 -36.70
C LEU A 118 -15.40 12.49 -36.46
N GLY A 119 -15.72 13.78 -36.51
CA GLY A 119 -17.07 14.28 -36.34
C GLY A 119 -17.47 14.36 -34.87
N PHE A 120 -18.58 15.04 -34.64
CA PHE A 120 -19.04 15.40 -33.29
C PHE A 120 -19.37 14.18 -32.42
N LEU A 121 -19.96 13.13 -32.99
CA LEU A 121 -20.43 11.98 -32.21
C LEU A 121 -19.30 11.17 -31.53
N PRO A 122 -18.21 10.75 -32.21
CA PRO A 122 -17.06 10.12 -31.52
C PRO A 122 -16.28 11.08 -30.62
N LEU A 123 -16.29 12.39 -30.90
CA LEU A 123 -15.74 13.38 -29.97
C LEU A 123 -16.53 13.37 -28.66
N PHE A 124 -17.85 13.57 -28.73
CA PHE A 124 -18.72 13.62 -27.57
C PHE A 124 -18.69 12.32 -26.76
N THR A 125 -18.85 11.17 -27.42
CA THR A 125 -18.82 9.86 -26.75
C THR A 125 -17.45 9.52 -26.19
N GLY A 126 -16.38 9.91 -26.89
CA GLY A 126 -15.01 9.76 -26.39
C GLY A 126 -14.73 10.63 -25.16
N LEU A 127 -15.24 11.86 -25.10
CA LEU A 127 -15.14 12.71 -23.92
C LEU A 127 -15.93 12.14 -22.73
N LEU A 128 -17.16 11.64 -22.96
CA LEU A 128 -17.94 10.94 -21.94
C LEU A 128 -17.20 9.70 -21.42
N TRP A 129 -16.59 8.94 -22.32
CA TRP A 129 -15.79 7.78 -21.94
C TRP A 129 -14.58 8.18 -21.09
N CYS A 130 -13.84 9.22 -21.48
CA CYS A 130 -12.73 9.75 -20.68
C CYS A 130 -13.19 10.21 -19.30
N ALA A 131 -14.35 10.88 -19.20
CA ALA A 131 -14.91 11.31 -17.92
C ALA A 131 -15.24 10.11 -17.01
N ALA A 132 -15.80 9.03 -17.57
CA ALA A 132 -16.05 7.80 -16.82
C ALA A 132 -14.74 7.16 -16.32
N LEU A 133 -13.71 7.09 -17.17
CA LEU A 133 -12.39 6.56 -16.79
C LEU A 133 -11.70 7.40 -15.71
N LEU A 134 -11.73 8.73 -15.83
CA LEU A 134 -11.17 9.64 -14.82
C LEU A 134 -11.93 9.55 -13.50
N THR A 135 -13.25 9.43 -13.55
CA THR A 135 -14.09 9.22 -12.36
C THR A 135 -13.70 7.90 -11.68
N ALA A 136 -13.61 6.80 -12.44
CA ALA A 136 -13.17 5.53 -11.89
C ALA A 136 -11.76 5.63 -11.28
N GLY A 137 -10.81 6.27 -11.96
CA GLY A 137 -9.45 6.48 -11.46
C GLY A 137 -9.39 7.32 -10.18
N TRP A 138 -10.15 8.42 -10.12
CA TRP A 138 -10.21 9.31 -8.96
C TRP A 138 -10.76 8.59 -7.71
N TYR A 139 -11.89 7.90 -7.86
CA TYR A 139 -12.48 7.14 -6.75
C TYR A 139 -11.65 5.92 -6.37
N GLY A 140 -10.97 5.28 -7.34
CA GLY A 140 -9.99 4.22 -7.07
C GLY A 140 -8.81 4.71 -6.24
N ALA A 141 -8.26 5.89 -6.57
CA ALA A 141 -7.19 6.50 -5.78
C ALA A 141 -7.65 6.85 -4.35
N ARG A 142 -8.91 7.26 -4.16
CA ARG A 142 -9.48 7.50 -2.82
C ARG A 142 -9.59 6.23 -1.99
N LEU A 143 -10.02 5.11 -2.59
CA LEU A 143 -10.06 3.81 -1.92
C LEU A 143 -8.65 3.36 -1.46
N HIS A 144 -7.62 3.69 -2.24
CA HIS A 144 -6.24 3.38 -1.87
C HIS A 144 -5.69 4.28 -0.76
N ARG A 145 -5.98 5.59 -0.79
CA ARG A 145 -5.46 6.56 0.20
C ARG A 145 -6.16 6.48 1.54
N ASN A 146 -7.44 6.14 1.54
CA ASN A 146 -8.23 5.92 2.74
C ASN A 146 -8.66 4.46 2.73
N PRO A 147 -7.76 3.52 3.08
CA PRO A 147 -8.11 2.11 3.16
C PRO A 147 -9.29 2.01 4.12
N VAL A 148 -10.43 1.63 3.55
CA VAL A 148 -11.66 1.36 4.29
C VAL A 148 -11.28 0.26 5.26
N ALA A 149 -11.27 0.55 6.56
CA ALA A 149 -11.22 -0.52 7.55
C ALA A 149 -12.35 -1.47 7.18
N PRO A 150 -12.10 -2.79 7.00
CA PRO A 150 -13.18 -3.70 6.70
C PRO A 150 -14.27 -3.45 7.73
N PRO A 151 -15.56 -3.38 7.35
CA PRO A 151 -16.60 -3.40 8.35
C PRO A 151 -16.26 -4.58 9.24
N ILE A 152 -16.09 -4.31 10.54
CA ILE A 152 -15.96 -5.38 11.52
C ILE A 152 -17.18 -6.22 11.25
N ALA A 153 -16.99 -7.36 10.57
CA ALA A 153 -18.01 -8.37 10.54
C ALA A 153 -18.24 -8.61 12.03
N GLN A 154 -19.39 -8.18 12.52
CA GLN A 154 -19.89 -8.69 13.77
C GLN A 154 -20.01 -10.18 13.48
N GLU A 155 -18.94 -10.89 13.82
CA GLU A 155 -18.91 -12.33 13.85
C GLU A 155 -20.08 -12.66 14.76
N ALA A 156 -21.17 -13.16 14.15
CA ALA A 156 -22.28 -13.67 14.91
C ALA A 156 -21.67 -14.60 15.95
N PRO A 157 -21.95 -14.42 17.25
CA PRO A 157 -21.24 -15.13 18.30
C PRO A 157 -21.35 -16.62 18.01
N VAL A 158 -20.25 -17.20 17.52
CA VAL A 158 -20.15 -18.63 17.31
C VAL A 158 -20.22 -19.20 18.72
N ALA A 159 -21.30 -19.94 18.99
CA ALA A 159 -21.42 -20.67 20.24
C ALA A 159 -20.11 -21.44 20.46
N PRO A 160 -19.45 -21.28 21.62
CA PRO A 160 -18.11 -21.81 21.82
C PRO A 160 -18.16 -23.33 21.67
N VAL A 161 -17.52 -23.84 20.63
CA VAL A 161 -17.12 -25.25 20.59
C VAL A 161 -16.12 -25.41 21.74
N PRO A 162 -16.36 -26.34 22.69
CA PRO A 162 -15.44 -26.52 23.79
C PRO A 162 -14.12 -27.07 23.24
N ALA A 163 -13.13 -26.20 23.12
CA ALA A 163 -11.76 -26.62 22.85
C ALA A 163 -11.26 -27.44 24.06
N PRO A 164 -10.53 -28.55 23.84
CA PRO A 164 -9.91 -29.29 24.93
C PRO A 164 -9.00 -28.33 25.70
N ALA A 165 -9.19 -28.30 27.03
CA ALA A 165 -8.50 -27.40 27.92
C ALA A 165 -6.97 -27.54 27.75
N ALA A 166 -6.34 -26.49 27.22
CA ALA A 166 -4.91 -26.34 27.33
C ALA A 166 -4.56 -26.14 28.82
N PRO A 167 -3.48 -26.76 29.33
CA PRO A 167 -3.10 -26.63 30.73
C PRO A 167 -2.85 -25.16 31.07
N ALA A 168 -3.59 -24.66 32.06
CA ALA A 168 -3.48 -23.30 32.56
C ALA A 168 -2.08 -23.08 33.14
N THR A 169 -1.28 -22.26 32.47
CA THR A 169 -0.04 -21.72 33.04
C THR A 169 -0.41 -20.43 33.80
N PRO A 170 -0.06 -20.29 35.08
CA PRO A 170 -0.48 -19.13 35.86
C PRO A 170 0.32 -17.87 35.47
N GLY A 171 -0.39 -16.77 35.20
CA GLY A 171 0.04 -15.44 35.64
C GLY A 171 1.01 -14.63 34.77
N LEU A 172 1.01 -14.75 33.44
CA LEU A 172 1.61 -13.73 32.56
C LEU A 172 0.48 -12.97 31.87
N ALA A 173 0.32 -11.68 32.22
CA ALA A 173 -0.50 -10.77 31.43
C ALA A 173 -0.09 -10.88 29.96
N ALA A 174 -1.08 -10.97 29.06
CA ALA A 174 -0.79 -10.98 27.63
C ALA A 174 0.11 -9.77 27.30
N PRO A 175 1.21 -9.95 26.55
CA PRO A 175 2.14 -8.87 26.28
C PRO A 175 1.40 -7.73 25.58
N ASP A 176 1.59 -6.49 26.05
CA ASP A 176 1.08 -5.30 25.38
C ASP A 176 1.80 -5.12 24.04
N LEU A 177 1.13 -5.51 22.95
CA LEU A 177 1.63 -5.41 21.58
C LEU A 177 1.16 -4.13 20.89
N ALA A 178 0.30 -3.31 21.51
CA ALA A 178 -0.35 -2.19 20.83
C ALA A 178 0.67 -1.22 20.23
N TRP A 179 1.74 -0.92 20.97
CA TRP A 179 2.79 -0.02 20.53
C TRP A 179 3.67 -0.60 19.40
N VAL A 180 3.79 -1.92 19.28
CA VAL A 180 4.53 -2.59 18.19
C VAL A 180 3.69 -2.66 16.92
N LEU A 181 2.36 -2.79 17.07
CA LEU A 181 1.40 -2.88 15.97
C LEU A 181 1.05 -1.51 15.37
N ASP A 182 1.01 -0.48 16.21
CA ASP A 182 0.72 0.89 15.81
C ASP A 182 1.81 1.86 16.31
N PRO A 183 2.93 2.00 15.57
CA PRO A 183 3.98 2.93 15.93
C PRO A 183 3.64 4.39 15.58
N THR A 184 2.42 4.71 15.14
CA THR A 184 2.06 6.09 14.74
C THR A 184 2.06 7.07 15.92
N ALA A 185 1.94 6.56 17.15
CA ALA A 185 2.10 7.34 18.38
C ALA A 185 3.56 7.67 18.72
N LEU A 186 4.55 7.13 17.97
CA LEU A 186 5.98 7.31 18.21
C LEU A 186 6.61 8.28 17.19
N GLU A 187 7.74 8.88 17.54
CA GLU A 187 8.48 9.76 16.63
C GLU A 187 9.29 8.94 15.62
N PRO A 188 9.15 9.20 14.31
CA PRO A 188 10.03 8.58 13.32
C PRO A 188 11.48 9.05 13.51
N LEU A 189 12.42 8.11 13.57
CA LEU A 189 13.84 8.43 13.59
C LEU A 189 14.37 8.83 12.21
N ASP A 190 13.77 8.28 11.15
CA ASP A 190 14.13 8.52 9.76
C ASP A 190 12.89 9.00 8.98
N ALA A 191 13.08 9.93 8.04
CA ALA A 191 11.99 10.44 7.21
C ALA A 191 11.47 9.39 6.21
N GLU A 192 12.37 8.59 5.64
CA GLU A 192 12.07 7.56 4.65
C GLU A 192 12.62 6.19 5.08
N PRO A 193 12.03 5.07 4.64
CA PRO A 193 12.61 3.75 4.85
C PRO A 193 13.99 3.63 4.21
N ARG A 194 14.89 2.92 4.89
CA ARG A 194 16.27 2.71 4.42
C ARG A 194 16.70 1.26 4.54
N ARG A 195 17.63 0.82 3.71
CA ARG A 195 18.19 -0.53 3.82
C ARG A 195 19.05 -0.67 5.07
N SER A 196 18.90 -1.79 5.76
CA SER A 196 19.71 -2.13 6.92
C SER A 196 20.43 -3.47 6.72
N GLY A 197 21.75 -3.41 6.52
CA GLY A 197 22.60 -4.59 6.42
C GLY A 197 22.47 -5.55 7.62
N PRO A 198 22.60 -5.05 8.87
CA PRO A 198 22.46 -5.88 10.07
C PRO A 198 21.11 -6.61 10.20
N HIS A 199 20.07 -6.11 9.53
CA HIS A 199 18.72 -6.69 9.57
C HIS A 199 18.38 -7.43 8.25
N GLY A 200 19.36 -8.14 7.69
CA GLY A 200 19.17 -8.98 6.51
C GLY A 200 18.93 -8.19 5.22
N ASN A 201 19.50 -6.99 5.10
CA ASN A 201 19.31 -6.06 3.97
C ASN A 201 17.84 -5.68 3.72
N ARG A 202 16.97 -5.81 4.73
CA ARG A 202 15.58 -5.37 4.63
C ARG A 202 15.50 -3.85 4.61
N TRP A 203 14.44 -3.33 4.01
CA TRP A 203 14.07 -1.93 4.19
C TRP A 203 13.47 -1.78 5.58
N VAL A 204 13.99 -0.84 6.35
CA VAL A 204 13.57 -0.60 7.73
C VAL A 204 13.07 0.82 7.87
N ARG A 205 12.06 0.98 8.70
CA ARG A 205 11.63 2.27 9.21
C ARG A 205 11.53 2.16 10.72
N VAL A 206 12.08 3.15 11.42
CA VAL A 206 12.23 3.12 12.87
C VAL A 206 11.50 4.29 13.49
N TRP A 207 10.76 4.01 14.56
CA TRP A 207 10.11 4.99 15.41
C TRP A 207 10.53 4.77 16.85
N ALA A 208 10.55 5.84 17.64
CA ALA A 208 10.92 5.78 19.04
C ALA A 208 10.11 6.77 19.88
N THR A 209 10.01 6.52 21.18
CA THR A 209 9.54 7.54 22.13
C THR A 209 10.46 8.78 22.05
N PRO A 210 9.97 10.01 22.30
CA PRO A 210 10.77 11.22 22.20
C PRO A 210 12.10 11.17 22.96
N GLU A 211 12.10 10.58 24.16
CA GLU A 211 13.27 10.42 25.03
C GLU A 211 14.28 9.43 24.43
N ALA A 212 13.78 8.33 23.84
CA ALA A 212 14.60 7.34 23.15
C ALA A 212 15.19 7.92 21.85
N ALA A 213 14.44 8.74 21.12
CA ALA A 213 14.93 9.45 19.94
C ALA A 213 16.01 10.48 20.31
N ALA A 214 15.82 11.22 21.41
CA ALA A 214 16.82 12.13 21.94
C ALA A 214 18.09 11.41 22.38
N ALA A 215 17.96 10.30 23.13
CA ALA A 215 19.07 9.47 23.54
C ALA A 215 19.84 8.90 22.33
N TYR A 216 19.13 8.41 21.32
CA TYR A 216 19.73 7.93 20.07
C TYR A 216 20.56 9.00 19.36
N ARG A 217 20.01 10.21 19.22
CA ARG A 217 20.71 11.37 18.64
C ARG A 217 21.95 11.77 19.45
N ALA A 218 21.86 11.70 20.78
CA ALA A 218 22.98 11.97 21.68
C ALA A 218 24.02 10.83 21.73
N GLY A 219 23.70 9.64 21.18
CA GLY A 219 24.52 8.44 21.34
C GLY A 219 24.51 7.87 22.76
N ALA A 220 23.48 8.19 23.53
CA ALA A 220 23.27 7.70 24.89
C ALA A 220 22.46 6.40 24.88
N PRO A 221 22.60 5.53 25.91
CA PRO A 221 21.79 4.34 26.11
C PRO A 221 20.28 4.59 26.01
N LEU A 222 19.50 3.57 25.63
CA LEU A 222 18.04 3.63 25.68
C LEU A 222 17.64 3.90 27.14
N PRO A 223 16.88 4.99 27.42
CA PRO A 223 16.44 5.29 28.77
C PRO A 223 15.40 4.27 29.23
N GLU A 224 15.25 4.15 30.54
CA GLU A 224 14.20 3.32 31.16
C GLU A 224 12.82 3.74 30.66
N GLY A 225 11.97 2.77 30.32
CA GLY A 225 10.66 3.01 29.69
C GLY A 225 10.71 3.47 28.23
N GLY A 226 11.90 3.69 27.68
CA GLY A 226 12.08 4.05 26.27
C GLY A 226 11.69 2.89 25.36
N ARG A 227 10.92 3.19 24.31
CA ARG A 227 10.45 2.22 23.32
C ARG A 227 10.94 2.58 21.92
N VAL A 228 11.28 1.56 21.15
CA VAL A 228 11.71 1.65 19.75
C VAL A 228 10.99 0.57 18.96
N VAL A 229 10.34 0.97 17.86
CA VAL A 229 9.71 0.05 16.91
C VAL A 229 10.45 0.15 15.60
N MET A 230 10.83 -0.98 15.05
CA MET A 230 11.34 -1.11 13.69
C MET A 230 10.36 -1.94 12.88
N SER A 231 9.70 -1.33 11.91
CA SER A 231 8.94 -2.06 10.90
C SER A 231 9.85 -2.34 9.71
N THR A 232 9.73 -3.53 9.15
CA THR A 232 10.46 -3.92 7.94
C THR A 232 9.52 -3.98 6.74
N LEU A 233 10.06 -3.69 5.57
CA LEU A 233 9.39 -3.79 4.28
C LEU A 233 10.20 -4.73 3.40
N GLU A 234 9.49 -5.55 2.63
CA GLU A 234 10.14 -6.42 1.65
C GLU A 234 10.79 -5.57 0.54
N ASP A 235 11.91 -6.04 -0.01
CA ASP A 235 12.56 -5.36 -1.12
C ASP A 235 11.79 -5.56 -2.42
N ARG A 236 11.63 -4.48 -3.17
CA ARG A 236 11.08 -4.50 -4.52
C ARG A 236 12.01 -3.77 -5.47
N TRP A 237 12.89 -4.52 -6.14
CA TRP A 237 13.84 -4.02 -7.14
C TRP A 237 14.75 -2.91 -6.60
N GLY A 238 15.27 -3.08 -5.37
CA GLY A 238 16.14 -2.08 -4.75
C GLY A 238 15.39 -0.86 -4.21
N ARG A 239 14.09 -0.99 -3.91
CA ARG A 239 13.25 0.02 -3.26
C ARG A 239 12.35 -0.63 -2.20
N PRO A 240 11.88 0.11 -1.17
CA PRO A 240 10.95 -0.43 -0.19
C PRO A 240 9.63 -0.82 -0.87
N GLY A 241 9.20 -2.07 -0.67
CA GLY A 241 7.93 -2.60 -1.15
C GLY A 241 6.74 -2.20 -0.28
N PHE A 242 5.55 -2.65 -0.67
CA PHE A 242 4.30 -2.41 0.06
C PHE A 242 3.97 -3.52 1.07
N GLU A 243 4.66 -4.65 0.99
CA GLU A 243 4.49 -5.77 1.90
C GLU A 243 5.25 -5.51 3.19
N LEU A 244 4.51 -5.51 4.31
CA LEU A 244 5.08 -5.42 5.63
C LEU A 244 5.76 -6.75 5.96
N GLY A 245 7.05 -6.66 6.27
CA GLY A 245 7.77 -7.73 6.94
C GLY A 245 7.47 -7.72 8.44
N PRO A 246 8.29 -8.43 9.24
CA PRO A 246 8.17 -8.41 10.69
C PRO A 246 8.35 -6.99 11.27
N SER A 247 7.55 -6.69 12.30
CA SER A 247 7.74 -5.56 13.20
C SER A 247 8.51 -6.01 14.43
N TYR A 248 9.53 -5.27 14.80
CA TYR A 248 10.38 -5.51 15.94
C TYR A 248 10.17 -4.40 16.96
N GLY A 249 9.84 -4.77 18.19
CA GLY A 249 9.84 -3.89 19.35
C GLY A 249 11.10 -4.09 20.17
N LEU A 250 11.68 -2.99 20.64
CA LEU A 250 12.70 -2.94 21.65
C LEU A 250 12.26 -1.96 22.74
N GLU A 251 12.23 -2.41 23.98
CA GLU A 251 11.99 -1.53 25.13
C GLU A 251 13.03 -1.77 26.21
N ARG A 252 13.28 -0.74 27.03
CA ARG A 252 14.02 -0.91 28.27
C ARG A 252 13.06 -0.97 29.45
N GLN A 253 13.11 -2.08 30.16
CA GLN A 253 12.26 -2.34 31.31
C GLN A 253 13.10 -3.00 32.41
N ASN A 254 13.03 -2.45 33.62
CA ASN A 254 13.80 -2.87 34.79
C ASN A 254 15.31 -2.90 34.52
N GLY A 255 15.82 -1.94 33.75
CA GLY A 255 17.24 -1.86 33.39
C GLY A 255 17.68 -2.80 32.26
N GLU A 256 16.83 -3.74 31.83
CA GLU A 256 17.12 -4.73 30.79
C GLU A 256 16.44 -4.38 29.45
N LEU A 257 17.03 -4.86 28.35
CA LEU A 257 16.45 -4.73 27.02
C LEU A 257 15.51 -5.91 26.75
N ARG A 258 14.23 -5.61 26.48
CA ARG A 258 13.24 -6.60 26.08
C ARG A 258 12.91 -6.46 24.61
N PHE A 259 12.90 -7.59 23.92
CA PHE A 259 12.61 -7.68 22.50
C PHE A 259 11.23 -8.29 22.27
N THR A 260 10.56 -7.77 21.26
CA THR A 260 9.30 -8.29 20.74
C THR A 260 9.42 -8.40 19.23
N LEU A 261 8.94 -9.50 18.65
CA LEU A 261 8.72 -9.64 17.22
C LEU A 261 7.25 -9.92 17.01
N HIS A 262 6.67 -9.23 16.04
CA HIS A 262 5.34 -9.52 15.54
C HIS A 262 5.34 -9.56 14.01
N TRP A 263 4.81 -10.64 13.45
CA TRP A 263 4.61 -10.81 12.02
C TRP A 263 3.20 -11.32 11.76
N SER A 264 2.34 -10.41 11.29
CA SER A 264 0.90 -10.65 11.08
C SER A 264 0.60 -11.69 9.99
N ARG A 265 1.48 -11.80 9.00
CA ARG A 265 1.37 -12.77 7.91
C ARG A 265 2.76 -13.11 7.38
N VAL A 266 3.22 -14.31 7.67
CA VAL A 266 4.52 -14.80 7.21
C VAL A 266 4.38 -15.38 5.80
N PRO A 267 5.12 -14.86 4.79
CA PRO A 267 5.15 -15.44 3.46
C PRO A 267 5.55 -16.91 3.51
N GLU A 268 4.94 -17.75 2.68
CA GLU A 268 5.18 -19.20 2.68
C GLU A 268 6.66 -19.56 2.59
N ALA A 269 7.41 -18.87 1.72
CA ALA A 269 8.85 -19.03 1.55
C ALA A 269 9.69 -18.74 2.79
N LYS A 270 9.13 -18.01 3.78
CA LYS A 270 9.81 -17.59 5.02
C LYS A 270 9.24 -18.25 6.27
N ARG A 271 8.23 -19.13 6.15
CA ARG A 271 7.64 -19.81 7.31
C ARG A 271 8.66 -20.65 8.08
N ALA A 272 9.67 -21.18 7.40
CA ALA A 272 10.78 -21.89 8.06
C ALA A 272 11.54 -21.00 9.07
N GLU A 273 11.58 -19.67 8.86
CA GLU A 273 12.21 -18.72 9.81
C GLU A 273 11.46 -18.68 11.16
N VAL A 274 10.18 -19.05 11.17
CA VAL A 274 9.29 -18.97 12.34
C VAL A 274 8.70 -20.31 12.77
N GLY A 275 9.36 -21.42 12.40
CA GLY A 275 8.90 -22.77 12.78
C GLY A 275 7.65 -23.25 12.03
N GLY A 276 7.42 -22.76 10.82
CA GLY A 276 6.32 -23.20 9.93
C GLY A 276 5.03 -22.39 10.07
N ALA A 277 4.95 -21.48 11.05
CA ALA A 277 3.73 -20.71 11.32
C ALA A 277 3.46 -19.66 10.23
N ASP A 278 2.18 -19.41 9.95
CA ASP A 278 1.71 -18.35 9.06
C ASP A 278 1.60 -16.97 9.76
N ARG A 279 1.78 -16.95 11.08
CA ARG A 279 1.89 -15.78 11.96
C ARG A 279 2.96 -16.03 13.02
N ALA A 280 3.65 -14.99 13.47
CA ALA A 280 4.66 -15.12 14.53
C ALA A 280 4.56 -14.00 15.55
N VAL A 281 4.55 -14.38 16.82
CA VAL A 281 4.68 -13.45 17.96
C VAL A 281 5.69 -14.03 18.92
N TRP A 282 6.80 -13.32 19.11
CA TRP A 282 7.85 -13.69 20.07
C TRP A 282 8.10 -12.53 21.01
N THR A 283 8.27 -12.81 22.30
CA THR A 283 8.56 -11.82 23.32
C THR A 283 9.62 -12.34 24.28
N GLY A 284 10.32 -11.42 24.95
CA GLY A 284 11.26 -11.74 26.02
C GLY A 284 12.36 -12.70 25.56
N ASP A 285 12.43 -13.87 26.20
CA ASP A 285 13.49 -14.86 26.01
C ASP A 285 13.25 -15.88 24.90
N ALA A 286 12.18 -15.70 24.10
CA ALA A 286 11.88 -16.57 22.97
C ALA A 286 13.14 -16.89 22.13
N PRO A 287 13.38 -18.17 21.75
CA PRO A 287 14.60 -18.58 21.05
C PRO A 287 14.85 -17.81 19.75
N GLY A 288 13.79 -17.48 19.02
CA GLY A 288 13.87 -16.71 17.77
C GLY A 288 14.38 -15.27 17.93
N LEU A 289 14.43 -14.75 19.16
CA LEU A 289 14.97 -13.43 19.50
C LEU A 289 16.43 -13.47 20.01
N ALA A 290 17.06 -14.65 20.09
CA ALA A 290 18.42 -14.79 20.60
C ALA A 290 19.45 -13.98 19.81
N ALA A 291 19.30 -13.92 18.48
CA ALA A 291 20.17 -13.12 17.62
C ALA A 291 20.03 -11.61 17.91
N CYS A 292 18.81 -11.13 18.16
CA CYS A 292 18.56 -9.74 18.54
C CYS A 292 19.24 -9.41 19.88
N ARG A 293 19.02 -10.25 20.90
CA ARG A 293 19.65 -10.07 22.22
C ARG A 293 21.17 -10.08 22.12
N THR A 294 21.76 -11.02 21.37
CA THR A 294 23.22 -11.13 21.21
C THR A 294 23.79 -9.90 20.50
N CYS A 295 23.17 -9.47 19.40
CA CYS A 295 23.66 -8.31 18.63
C CYS A 295 23.55 -6.99 19.41
N HIS A 296 22.51 -6.85 20.23
CA HIS A 296 22.26 -5.65 21.01
C HIS A 296 22.83 -5.69 22.45
N ALA A 297 23.41 -6.82 22.88
CA ALA A 297 24.03 -6.97 24.21
C ALA A 297 25.18 -5.97 24.43
N GLY A 298 25.92 -5.64 23.36
CA GLY A 298 26.99 -4.63 23.40
C GLY A 298 26.50 -3.18 23.46
N GLY A 299 25.18 -2.95 23.45
CA GLY A 299 24.59 -1.62 23.45
C GLY A 299 24.51 -0.99 22.06
N PHE A 300 24.87 0.29 21.98
CA PHE A 300 24.55 1.16 20.84
C PHE A 300 25.31 0.84 19.54
N ALA A 301 24.63 1.05 18.41
CA ALA A 301 25.29 1.06 17.10
C ALA A 301 26.38 2.17 17.05
N PRO A 302 27.57 1.88 16.51
CA PRO A 302 28.68 2.84 16.48
C PRO A 302 28.33 4.11 15.69
N ALA A 303 29.00 5.23 15.99
CA ALA A 303 28.71 6.55 15.42
C ALA A 303 28.66 6.57 13.89
N ARG A 304 29.55 5.81 13.23
CA ARG A 304 29.61 5.65 11.77
C ARG A 304 28.30 5.10 11.17
N ASP A 305 27.62 4.23 11.92
CA ASP A 305 26.37 3.64 11.47
C ASP A 305 25.26 4.67 11.65
N ARG A 306 25.26 5.47 12.73
CA ARG A 306 24.28 6.55 12.99
C ARG A 306 24.30 7.67 11.94
N SER A 307 25.48 8.05 11.44
CA SER A 307 25.61 9.11 10.41
C SER A 307 25.01 8.73 9.06
N ALA A 308 24.88 7.43 8.76
CA ALA A 308 24.26 6.96 7.52
C ALA A 308 22.72 7.03 7.56
N TRP A 309 22.11 7.35 8.71
CA TRP A 309 20.65 7.23 8.91
C TRP A 309 19.90 8.53 8.60
N GLY A 310 20.58 9.65 8.32
CA GLY A 310 19.90 10.88 7.83
C GLY A 310 18.86 11.44 8.82
N ILE A 311 19.21 11.42 10.11
CA ILE A 311 18.29 11.76 11.22
C ILE A 311 17.74 13.20 11.04
N PRO A 312 16.41 13.40 10.98
CA PRO A 312 15.82 14.72 10.91
C PRO A 312 16.22 15.56 12.13
N LYS A 313 16.73 16.77 11.91
CA LYS A 313 17.01 17.71 12.99
C LYS A 313 15.69 18.11 13.66
N PRO A 314 15.63 18.18 15.00
CA PRO A 314 14.43 18.64 15.69
C PRO A 314 14.07 20.04 15.19
N LYS A 315 12.79 20.27 14.87
CA LYS A 315 12.31 21.61 14.55
C LYS A 315 12.52 22.49 15.79
N PRO A 316 13.12 23.69 15.65
CA PRO A 316 13.27 24.58 16.79
C PRO A 316 11.87 24.85 17.37
N LYS A 317 11.73 24.69 18.69
CA LYS A 317 10.51 25.11 19.40
C LYS A 317 10.34 26.60 19.10
N LEU A 318 9.21 26.98 18.51
CA LEU A 318 8.78 28.37 18.44
C LEU A 318 8.60 28.85 19.88
N THR A 319 9.66 29.43 20.45
CA THR A 319 9.57 30.18 21.69
C THR A 319 8.69 31.39 21.39
N GLY A 320 7.47 31.35 21.91
CA GLY A 320 6.52 32.45 21.78
C GLY A 320 7.15 33.74 22.30
N THR A 321 7.19 34.75 21.46
CA THR A 321 7.41 36.13 21.88
C THR A 321 6.19 36.58 22.69
N PRO A 322 6.35 37.25 23.84
CA PRO A 322 5.20 37.72 24.61
C PRO A 322 4.44 38.80 23.83
N ALA A 323 3.13 38.79 23.98
CA ALA A 323 2.26 39.85 23.50
C ALA A 323 2.65 41.18 24.15
N GLY A 324 2.91 42.19 23.32
CA GLY A 324 2.84 43.60 23.71
C GLY A 324 1.43 44.12 23.55
#